data_AF-A0A1F8JNG2-F1
#
_entry.id   AF-A0A1F8JNG2-F1
#
_cell.length_a   1.000
_cell.length_b   1.000
_cell.length_c   1.000
_cell.angle_alpha   90.00
_cell.angle_beta   90.00
_cell.angle_gamma   90.00
#
_symmetry.space_group_name_H-M   'P 1'
#
loop_
_entity.id
_entity.type
_entity.pdbx_description
1 polymer ?
#
loop_
_entity_poly.entity_id
_entity_poly.type
_entity_poly.pdbx_seq_one_letter_code
_entity_poly.pdbx_strand_id
1 'polypeptide(L)'
;MHKMFIYFAWFVMAFAPIATIHGEINPKPYRYPVSLDRRGYVIEFDDGSIWRVVDSWSASNVKRWKINDAILIYPGFSNFLNGSRFVLHNETRGDKVYAEIGLGPLKEKQTYNRILQINYTTGVVDVVDGRGVNYHWRIDPSMNHILSSWRVENCVVYGLNSNIGLFEPSFPYLLFNVDSDTFIKAQYN
;
A
#
# COMPACT_ATOMS: atom_id res chain seq x y z
N MET A 1 -18.18 -50.85 52.76
CA MET A 1 -17.59 -51.11 51.43
C MET A 1 -18.66 -50.71 50.41
N HIS A 2 -18.61 -49.66 49.61
CA HIS A 2 -17.52 -48.97 48.90
C HIS A 2 -17.81 -47.45 48.86
N LYS A 3 -16.77 -46.62 49.01
CA LYS A 3 -16.83 -45.17 48.77
C LYS A 3 -16.46 -44.92 47.30
N MET A 4 -17.32 -44.20 46.57
CA MET A 4 -17.08 -43.79 45.18
C MET A 4 -16.58 -42.33 45.20
N PHE A 5 -15.32 -42.11 44.85
CA PHE A 5 -14.72 -40.78 44.72
C PHE A 5 -14.98 -40.24 43.31
N ILE A 6 -15.62 -39.08 43.22
CA ILE A 6 -15.78 -38.32 41.97
C ILE A 6 -14.61 -37.33 41.90
N TYR A 7 -13.71 -37.52 40.93
CA TYR A 7 -12.65 -36.56 40.63
C TYR A 7 -13.22 -35.46 39.71
N PHE A 8 -13.37 -34.25 40.26
CA PHE A 8 -13.59 -33.03 39.47
C PHE A 8 -12.23 -32.53 38.97
N ALA A 9 -11.95 -32.68 37.68
CA ALA A 9 -10.82 -32.07 37.02
C ALA A 9 -11.12 -30.59 36.76
N TRP A 10 -10.40 -29.70 37.45
CA TRP A 10 -10.41 -28.27 37.18
C TRP A 10 -9.60 -27.98 35.92
N PHE A 11 -10.29 -27.60 34.83
CA PHE A 11 -9.64 -27.10 33.62
C PHE A 11 -9.38 -25.61 33.80
N VAL A 12 -8.18 -25.24 34.25
CA VAL A 12 -7.73 -23.85 34.25
C VAL A 12 -7.31 -23.51 32.82
N MET A 13 -8.18 -22.81 32.09
CA MET A 13 -7.79 -22.15 30.85
C MET A 13 -6.80 -21.03 31.18
N ALA A 14 -5.51 -21.32 31.02
CA ALA A 14 -4.49 -20.30 31.01
C ALA A 14 -4.72 -19.40 29.77
N PHE A 15 -5.27 -18.21 29.98
CA PHE A 15 -5.24 -17.17 28.96
C PHE A 15 -3.77 -16.77 28.78
N ALA A 16 -3.17 -17.19 27.68
CA ALA A 16 -1.91 -16.63 27.24
C ALA A 16 -2.12 -15.11 27.05
N PRO A 17 -1.26 -14.24 27.61
CA PRO A 17 -1.36 -12.82 27.36
C PRO A 17 -1.20 -12.60 25.86
N ILE A 18 -2.24 -12.05 25.23
CA ILE A 18 -2.14 -11.52 23.86
C ILE A 18 -1.15 -10.37 23.98
N ALA A 19 0.08 -10.60 23.51
CA ALA A 19 1.04 -9.53 23.34
C ALA A 19 0.44 -8.56 22.33
N THR A 20 -0.13 -7.46 22.81
CA THR A 20 -0.49 -6.32 21.98
C THR A 20 0.83 -5.80 21.41
N ILE A 21 1.17 -6.23 20.19
CA ILE A 21 2.27 -5.65 19.43
C ILE A 21 1.84 -4.22 19.11
N HIS A 22 2.12 -3.29 20.02
CA HIS A 22 2.20 -1.86 19.74
C HIS A 22 3.47 -1.61 18.92
N GLY A 23 3.60 -2.31 17.78
CA GLY A 23 4.50 -1.90 16.73
C GLY A 23 3.94 -0.61 16.16
N GLU A 24 4.80 0.37 16.00
CA GLU A 24 4.51 1.63 15.33
C GLU A 24 3.69 1.34 14.06
N ILE A 25 2.43 1.77 14.04
CA ILE A 25 1.49 1.53 12.94
C ILE A 25 1.81 2.54 11.82
N ASN A 26 3.06 2.58 11.38
CA ASN A 26 3.43 3.40 10.24
C ASN A 26 2.90 2.72 8.97
N PRO A 27 2.20 3.46 8.10
CA PRO A 27 1.76 2.92 6.82
C PRO A 27 3.00 2.52 6.03
N LYS A 28 3.16 1.22 5.80
CA LYS A 28 4.29 0.70 5.01
C LYS A 28 3.98 0.97 3.54
N PRO A 29 4.76 1.82 2.82
CA PRO A 29 4.53 2.11 1.41
C PRO A 29 5.03 0.98 0.50
N TYR A 30 5.37 -0.18 1.07
CA TYR A 30 5.90 -1.32 0.35
C TYR A 30 4.76 -2.18 -0.18
N ARG A 31 4.92 -2.60 -1.42
CA ARG A 31 4.19 -3.73 -2.01
C ARG A 31 5.13 -4.89 -2.26
N TYR A 32 4.59 -6.10 -2.13
CA TYR A 32 5.36 -7.32 -2.26
C TYR A 32 4.82 -8.14 -3.44
N PRO A 33 5.62 -8.41 -4.48
CA PRO A 33 5.17 -9.22 -5.59
C PRO A 33 4.78 -10.60 -5.09
N VAL A 34 3.59 -11.05 -5.44
CA VAL A 34 3.10 -12.42 -5.21
C VAL A 34 3.12 -13.25 -6.48
N SER A 35 3.06 -12.59 -7.64
CA SER A 35 3.18 -13.20 -8.95
C SER A 35 3.93 -12.27 -9.91
N LEU A 36 4.78 -12.86 -10.76
CA LEU A 36 5.55 -12.18 -11.79
C LEU A 36 5.38 -13.00 -13.08
N ASP A 37 4.95 -12.36 -14.16
CA ASP A 37 4.88 -13.08 -15.44
C ASP A 37 6.29 -13.40 -15.98
N ARG A 38 6.41 -14.48 -16.74
CA ARG A 38 7.71 -14.91 -17.29
C ARG A 38 8.32 -13.89 -18.25
N ARG A 39 7.51 -12.99 -18.81
CA ARG A 39 7.97 -11.96 -19.75
C ARG A 39 8.34 -10.65 -19.05
N GLY A 40 8.01 -10.48 -17.77
CA GLY A 40 8.29 -9.29 -16.97
C GLY A 40 7.34 -8.11 -17.23
N TYR A 41 6.24 -8.31 -17.95
CA TYR A 41 5.28 -7.25 -18.26
C TYR A 41 4.15 -7.12 -17.25
N VAL A 42 3.96 -8.10 -16.37
CA VAL A 42 2.84 -8.13 -15.42
C VAL A 42 3.35 -8.51 -14.03
N ILE A 43 3.00 -7.69 -13.05
CA ILE A 43 3.30 -7.89 -11.64
C ILE A 43 1.97 -7.93 -10.88
N GLU A 44 1.78 -8.92 -10.03
CA GLU A 44 0.70 -8.95 -9.04
C GLU A 44 1.29 -8.72 -7.65
N PHE A 45 0.70 -7.81 -6.89
CA PHE A 45 1.12 -7.50 -5.52
C PHE A 45 0.25 -8.19 -4.46
N ASP A 46 0.70 -8.13 -3.21
CA ASP A 46 0.06 -8.69 -2.03
C ASP A 46 -1.36 -8.16 -1.77
N ASP A 47 -1.64 -6.93 -2.20
CA ASP A 47 -2.97 -6.32 -2.17
C ASP A 47 -3.89 -6.77 -3.33
N GLY A 48 -3.41 -7.69 -4.19
CA GLY A 48 -4.12 -8.20 -5.36
C GLY A 48 -4.14 -7.27 -6.56
N SER A 49 -3.50 -6.10 -6.47
CA SER A 49 -3.39 -5.19 -7.62
C SER A 49 -2.48 -5.78 -8.70
N ILE A 50 -2.85 -5.54 -9.96
CA ILE A 50 -2.08 -5.95 -11.13
C ILE A 50 -1.49 -4.71 -11.79
N TRP A 51 -0.19 -4.75 -12.02
CA TRP A 51 0.57 -3.66 -12.63
C TRP A 51 1.17 -4.12 -13.96
N ARG A 52 1.08 -3.24 -14.96
CA ARG A 52 1.58 -3.46 -16.32
C ARG A 52 2.84 -2.65 -16.53
N VAL A 53 3.93 -3.32 -16.84
CA VAL A 53 5.19 -2.68 -17.20
C VAL A 53 5.08 -2.18 -18.64
N VAL A 54 5.49 -0.94 -18.88
CA VAL A 54 5.20 -0.26 -20.16
C VAL A 54 6.26 -0.49 -21.24
N ASP A 55 7.46 -0.93 -20.88
CA ASP A 55 8.59 -1.04 -21.80
C ASP A 55 9.44 -2.30 -21.58
N SER A 56 10.16 -2.71 -22.63
CA SER A 56 10.94 -3.96 -22.64
C SER A 56 12.19 -3.94 -21.75
N TRP A 57 12.75 -2.75 -21.48
CA TRP A 57 13.90 -2.60 -20.60
C TRP A 57 13.48 -2.84 -19.16
N SER A 58 12.43 -2.15 -18.73
CA SER A 58 11.75 -2.37 -17.46
C SER A 58 11.31 -3.83 -17.29
N ALA A 59 10.73 -4.45 -18.32
CA ALA A 59 10.32 -5.85 -18.24
C ALA A 59 11.52 -6.80 -18.05
N SER A 60 12.66 -6.49 -18.64
CA SER A 60 13.90 -7.25 -18.44
C SER A 60 14.45 -7.13 -17.02
N ASN A 61 14.22 -6.00 -16.35
CA ASN A 61 14.53 -5.82 -14.92
C ASN A 61 13.63 -6.69 -14.05
N VAL A 62 12.31 -6.67 -14.30
CA VAL A 62 11.31 -7.45 -13.55
C VAL A 62 11.59 -8.95 -13.59
N LYS A 63 12.11 -9.49 -14.70
CA LYS A 63 12.52 -10.91 -14.79
C LYS A 63 13.55 -11.34 -13.73
N ARG A 64 14.26 -10.38 -13.13
CA ARG A 64 15.28 -10.62 -12.09
C ARG A 64 14.74 -10.41 -10.68
N TRP A 65 13.51 -9.91 -10.55
CA TRP A 65 12.84 -9.74 -9.27
C TRP A 65 12.44 -11.08 -8.68
N LYS A 66 12.27 -11.09 -7.37
CA LYS A 66 11.76 -12.23 -6.63
C LYS A 66 10.42 -11.87 -5.99
N ILE A 67 9.63 -12.89 -5.76
CA ILE A 67 8.46 -12.80 -4.87
C ILE A 67 8.94 -12.30 -3.51
N ASN A 68 8.15 -11.42 -2.89
CA ASN A 68 8.47 -10.74 -1.63
C ASN A 68 9.64 -9.73 -1.67
N ASP A 69 10.16 -9.36 -2.83
CA ASP A 69 11.02 -8.17 -2.92
C ASP A 69 10.20 -6.93 -2.48
N ALA A 70 10.80 -6.03 -1.70
CA ALA A 70 10.13 -4.81 -1.26
C ALA A 70 10.09 -3.79 -2.40
N ILE A 71 8.89 -3.46 -2.88
CA ILE A 71 8.69 -2.54 -3.99
C ILE A 71 8.07 -1.24 -3.49
N LEU A 72 8.69 -0.11 -3.84
CA LEU A 72 8.19 1.23 -3.61
C LEU A 72 7.57 1.80 -4.89
N ILE A 73 6.46 2.53 -4.73
CA ILE A 73 5.74 3.16 -5.83
C ILE A 73 6.00 4.67 -5.79
N TYR A 74 6.44 5.25 -6.90
CA TYR A 74 6.66 6.69 -7.07
C TYR A 74 5.82 7.23 -8.22
N PRO A 75 5.49 8.53 -8.23
CA PRO A 75 4.97 9.17 -9.42
C PRO A 75 6.04 9.16 -10.53
N GLY A 76 5.60 8.93 -11.77
CA GLY A 76 6.41 9.05 -12.96
C GLY A 76 6.65 10.52 -13.28
N PHE A 77 7.91 10.96 -13.27
CA PHE A 77 8.27 12.35 -13.58
C PHE A 77 8.13 12.70 -15.07
N SER A 78 7.94 11.72 -15.95
CA SER A 78 7.83 11.91 -17.41
C SER A 78 6.68 11.09 -17.99
N ASN A 79 5.45 11.58 -17.80
CA ASN A 79 4.28 11.05 -18.50
C ASN A 79 4.39 11.17 -20.04
N PHE A 80 5.31 12.01 -20.55
CA PHE A 80 5.39 12.38 -21.97
C PHE A 80 6.27 11.48 -22.84
N LEU A 81 7.28 10.78 -22.28
CA LEU A 81 8.20 9.98 -23.09
C LEU A 81 7.99 8.46 -22.98
N ASN A 82 7.59 7.98 -21.80
CA ASN A 82 7.51 6.53 -21.53
C ASN A 82 6.08 6.01 -21.38
N GLY A 83 5.07 6.89 -21.42
CA GLY A 83 3.66 6.50 -21.31
C GLY A 83 3.27 5.88 -19.95
N SER A 84 4.06 6.15 -18.90
CA SER A 84 3.90 5.59 -17.57
C SER A 84 3.76 6.66 -16.51
N ARG A 85 2.75 6.52 -15.67
CA ARG A 85 2.42 7.41 -14.55
C ARG A 85 3.10 7.03 -13.25
N PHE A 86 3.64 5.81 -13.16
CA PHE A 86 4.35 5.36 -11.97
C PHE A 86 5.72 4.78 -12.28
N VAL A 87 6.59 4.82 -11.28
CA VAL A 87 7.85 4.10 -11.25
C VAL A 87 7.81 3.17 -10.05
N LEU A 88 8.03 1.89 -10.30
CA LEU A 88 8.20 0.89 -9.25
C LEU A 88 9.70 0.71 -9.01
N HIS A 89 10.14 0.80 -7.76
CA HIS A 89 11.54 0.62 -7.36
C HIS A 89 11.65 -0.62 -6.48
N ASN A 90 12.49 -1.56 -6.86
CA ASN A 90 12.82 -2.69 -6.02
C ASN A 90 13.97 -2.32 -5.09
N GLU A 91 13.68 -2.17 -3.81
CA GLU A 91 14.68 -1.77 -2.80
C GLU A 91 15.79 -2.80 -2.63
N THR A 92 15.50 -4.09 -2.88
CA THR A 92 16.49 -5.16 -2.73
C THR A 92 17.54 -5.12 -3.83
N ARG A 93 17.17 -4.65 -5.03
CA ARG A 93 18.01 -4.69 -6.23
C ARG A 93 18.46 -3.31 -6.71
N GLY A 94 17.77 -2.26 -6.31
CA GLY A 94 17.98 -0.88 -6.75
C GLY A 94 17.49 -0.60 -8.19
N ASP A 95 16.77 -1.53 -8.83
CA ASP A 95 16.25 -1.32 -10.17
C ASP A 95 14.87 -0.67 -10.18
N LYS A 96 14.67 0.18 -11.17
CA LYS A 96 13.45 0.98 -11.38
C LYS A 96 12.78 0.55 -12.67
N VAL A 97 11.46 0.41 -12.62
CA VAL A 97 10.65 -0.02 -13.77
C VAL A 97 9.46 0.91 -13.93
N TYR A 98 9.15 1.27 -15.16
CA TYR A 98 8.01 2.11 -15.49
C TYR A 98 6.76 1.22 -15.59
N ALA A 99 5.71 1.56 -14.85
CA ALA A 99 4.50 0.76 -14.82
C ALA A 99 3.21 1.59 -14.66
N GLU A 100 2.12 0.97 -15.07
CA GLU A 100 0.75 1.45 -14.95
C GLU A 100 -0.06 0.47 -14.10
N ILE A 101 -1.03 0.98 -13.36
CA ILE A 101 -2.00 0.10 -12.72
C ILE A 101 -2.92 -0.48 -13.80
N GLY A 102 -2.99 -1.81 -13.87
CA GLY A 102 -3.88 -2.54 -14.75
C GLY A 102 -5.19 -2.90 -14.06
N LEU A 103 -5.11 -3.42 -12.83
CA LEU A 103 -6.25 -3.67 -11.94
C LEU A 103 -5.93 -3.20 -10.53
N GLY A 104 -6.92 -2.59 -9.88
CA GLY A 104 -6.81 -2.10 -8.51
C GLY A 104 -6.69 -3.23 -7.46
N PRO A 105 -6.34 -2.86 -6.22
CA PRO A 105 -6.34 -3.78 -5.08
C PRO A 105 -7.71 -4.47 -4.85
N LEU A 106 -7.69 -5.71 -4.35
CA LEU A 106 -8.88 -6.51 -4.07
C LEU A 106 -9.41 -6.27 -2.66
N LYS A 107 -10.72 -6.09 -2.49
CA LYS A 107 -11.36 -5.65 -1.22
C LYS A 107 -11.15 -6.62 -0.05
N GLU A 108 -11.01 -7.90 -0.34
CA GLU A 108 -10.80 -8.96 0.64
C GLU A 108 -9.36 -9.06 1.16
N LYS A 109 -8.42 -8.29 0.58
CA LYS A 109 -7.01 -8.30 0.98
C LYS A 109 -6.78 -7.43 2.20
N GLN A 110 -5.93 -7.89 3.12
CA GLN A 110 -5.57 -7.16 4.34
C GLN A 110 -4.91 -5.79 4.06
N THR A 111 -4.27 -5.66 2.90
CA THR A 111 -3.55 -4.45 2.47
C THR A 111 -4.34 -3.59 1.48
N TYR A 112 -5.62 -3.92 1.28
CA TYR A 112 -6.60 -3.06 0.61
C TYR A 112 -6.87 -1.83 1.48
N ASN A 113 -6.59 -0.64 0.98
CA ASN A 113 -6.90 0.60 1.70
C ASN A 113 -8.08 1.30 1.05
N ARG A 114 -8.99 1.83 1.86
CA ARG A 114 -10.13 2.62 1.40
C ARG A 114 -10.31 3.87 2.24
N ILE A 115 -10.79 4.92 1.60
CA ILE A 115 -11.12 6.17 2.28
C ILE A 115 -12.34 5.95 3.18
N LEU A 116 -12.16 6.17 4.48
CA LEU A 116 -13.25 6.14 5.45
C LEU A 116 -13.92 7.51 5.56
N GLN A 117 -13.13 8.58 5.58
CA GLN A 117 -13.62 9.94 5.74
C GLN A 117 -12.69 10.95 5.05
N ILE A 118 -13.25 12.06 4.58
CA ILE A 118 -12.50 13.20 4.05
C ILE A 118 -13.01 14.47 4.72
N ASN A 119 -12.11 15.22 5.34
CA ASN A 119 -12.36 16.60 5.75
C ASN A 119 -11.76 17.54 4.69
N TYR A 120 -12.58 17.98 3.74
CA TYR A 120 -12.16 18.87 2.65
C TYR A 120 -11.71 20.25 3.13
N THR A 121 -12.18 20.71 4.30
CA THR A 121 -11.82 22.01 4.87
C THR A 121 -10.40 21.97 5.44
N THR A 122 -10.04 20.90 6.14
CA THR A 122 -8.71 20.76 6.78
C THR A 122 -7.71 20.02 5.90
N GLY A 123 -8.15 19.40 4.80
CA GLY A 123 -7.31 18.54 3.96
C GLY A 123 -6.87 17.28 4.70
N VAL A 124 -7.73 16.71 5.55
CA VAL A 124 -7.44 15.46 6.27
C VAL A 124 -8.21 14.32 5.63
N VAL A 125 -7.54 13.20 5.39
CA VAL A 125 -8.12 11.97 4.85
C VAL A 125 -7.86 10.83 5.81
N ASP A 126 -8.94 10.18 6.24
CA ASP A 126 -8.87 8.98 7.06
C ASP A 126 -9.01 7.77 6.14
N VAL A 127 -8.03 6.86 6.20
CA VAL A 127 -7.98 5.66 5.38
C VAL A 127 -7.95 4.44 6.28
N VAL A 128 -8.74 3.43 5.96
CA VAL A 128 -8.77 2.17 6.69
C VAL A 128 -8.24 1.04 5.81
N ASP A 129 -7.39 0.18 6.35
CA ASP A 129 -6.94 -1.02 5.64
C ASP A 129 -7.92 -2.20 5.79
N GLY A 130 -7.67 -3.30 5.08
CA GLY A 130 -8.49 -4.51 5.14
C GLY A 130 -8.45 -5.23 6.48
N ARG A 131 -7.58 -4.81 7.41
CA ARG A 131 -7.53 -5.30 8.81
C ARG A 131 -8.32 -4.41 9.77
N GLY A 132 -8.87 -3.30 9.29
CA GLY A 132 -9.59 -2.32 10.11
C GLY A 132 -8.69 -1.30 10.81
N VAL A 133 -7.42 -1.20 10.41
CA VAL A 133 -6.48 -0.22 10.96
C VAL A 133 -6.68 1.12 10.27
N ASN A 134 -6.87 2.18 11.07
CA ASN A 134 -7.07 3.54 10.56
C ASN A 134 -5.72 4.29 10.46
N TYR A 135 -5.58 5.05 9.37
CA TYR A 135 -4.45 5.89 9.06
C TYR A 135 -4.95 7.31 8.78
N HIS A 136 -4.31 8.29 9.40
CA HIS A 136 -4.68 9.69 9.29
C HIS A 136 -3.67 10.42 8.42
N TRP A 137 -4.15 11.03 7.34
CA TRP A 137 -3.30 11.67 6.35
C TRP A 137 -3.62 13.15 6.25
N ARG A 138 -2.59 13.98 6.37
CA ARG A 138 -2.66 15.40 6.02
C ARG A 138 -2.23 15.58 4.58
N ILE A 139 -3.11 16.14 3.76
CA ILE A 139 -2.87 16.37 2.33
C ILE A 139 -2.13 17.68 2.12
N ASP A 140 -1.26 17.70 1.10
CA ASP A 140 -0.64 18.93 0.60
C ASP A 140 -1.73 19.92 0.15
N PRO A 141 -1.83 21.12 0.75
CA PRO A 141 -2.87 22.09 0.42
C PRO A 141 -2.92 22.48 -1.06
N SER A 142 -1.79 22.39 -1.78
CA SER A 142 -1.74 22.66 -3.22
C SER A 142 -2.58 21.67 -4.05
N MET A 143 -2.90 20.50 -3.48
CA MET A 143 -3.64 19.41 -4.12
C MET A 143 -5.11 19.32 -3.66
N ASN A 144 -5.61 20.28 -2.89
CA ASN A 144 -7.00 20.29 -2.42
C ASN A 144 -8.03 20.26 -3.57
N HIS A 145 -7.68 20.85 -4.73
CA HIS A 145 -8.53 20.78 -5.91
C HIS A 145 -8.69 19.35 -6.44
N ILE A 146 -7.65 18.51 -6.38
CA ILE A 146 -7.71 17.09 -6.72
C ILE A 146 -8.52 16.33 -5.67
N LEU A 147 -8.25 16.58 -4.39
CA LEU A 147 -8.95 15.95 -3.27
C LEU A 147 -10.47 16.12 -3.38
N SER A 148 -10.96 17.27 -3.86
CA SER A 148 -12.39 17.54 -4.05
C SER A 148 -13.12 16.52 -4.96
N SER A 149 -12.39 15.79 -5.81
CA SER A 149 -12.93 14.74 -6.67
C SER A 149 -13.00 13.37 -5.99
N TRP A 150 -12.27 13.17 -4.89
CA TRP A 150 -12.21 11.90 -4.17
C TRP A 150 -13.50 11.66 -3.39
N ARG A 151 -13.82 10.39 -3.12
CA ARG A 151 -15.04 9.99 -2.40
C ARG A 151 -14.70 8.98 -1.32
N VAL A 152 -15.53 8.94 -0.29
CA VAL A 152 -15.54 7.83 0.69
C VAL A 152 -15.73 6.51 -0.06
N GLU A 153 -15.13 5.45 0.46
CA GLU A 153 -14.99 4.12 -0.14
C GLU A 153 -14.04 3.99 -1.34
N ASN A 154 -13.47 5.09 -1.87
CA ASN A 154 -12.45 4.98 -2.91
C ASN A 154 -11.23 4.21 -2.39
N CYS A 155 -10.67 3.36 -3.26
CA CYS A 155 -9.48 2.58 -3.03
C CYS A 155 -8.23 3.45 -3.18
N VAL A 156 -7.31 3.30 -2.23
CA VAL A 156 -6.06 4.05 -2.20
C VAL A 156 -4.85 3.12 -2.16
N VAL A 157 -3.86 3.41 -3.00
CA VAL A 157 -2.54 2.80 -2.94
C VAL A 157 -1.55 3.84 -2.42
N TYR A 158 -0.67 3.41 -1.50
CA TYR A 158 0.37 4.27 -0.95
C TYR A 158 1.65 4.17 -1.76
N GLY A 159 2.36 5.28 -1.86
CA GLY A 159 3.68 5.36 -2.44
C GLY A 159 4.49 6.48 -1.79
N LEU A 160 5.59 6.86 -2.43
CA LEU A 160 6.45 7.96 -2.02
C LEU A 160 6.44 9.08 -3.06
N ASN A 161 6.41 10.31 -2.59
CA ASN A 161 6.32 11.52 -3.43
C ASN A 161 7.69 11.95 -4.03
N SER A 162 8.80 11.36 -3.61
CA SER A 162 10.11 11.66 -4.19
C SER A 162 10.98 10.42 -4.29
N ASN A 163 11.60 10.26 -5.46
CA ASN A 163 12.67 9.29 -5.71
C ASN A 163 14.06 9.94 -5.63
N ILE A 164 14.13 11.21 -5.20
CA ILE A 164 15.33 12.04 -5.25
C ILE A 164 15.70 12.40 -3.80
N GLY A 165 16.68 11.69 -3.25
CA GLY A 165 17.15 11.79 -1.87
C GLY A 165 17.94 13.06 -1.52
N LEU A 166 17.69 14.18 -2.20
CA LEU A 166 18.38 15.45 -1.91
C LEU A 166 17.57 16.36 -0.96
N PHE A 167 16.26 16.15 -0.83
CA PHE A 167 15.40 16.87 0.13
C PHE A 167 14.25 15.97 0.57
N GLU A 168 14.05 15.83 1.89
CA GLU A 168 12.83 15.23 2.43
C GLU A 168 11.64 16.17 2.15
N PRO A 169 10.63 15.74 1.36
CA PRO A 169 9.48 16.58 1.11
C PRO A 169 8.68 16.76 2.40
N SER A 170 8.07 17.93 2.61
CA SER A 170 7.11 18.12 3.70
C SER A 170 5.92 17.16 3.65
N PHE A 171 5.62 16.63 2.46
CA PHE A 171 4.62 15.60 2.19
C PHE A 171 5.32 14.41 1.51
N PRO A 172 5.94 13.50 2.28
CA PRO A 172 6.81 12.46 1.72
C PRO A 172 6.04 11.32 1.06
N TYR A 173 4.75 11.17 1.34
CA TYR A 173 3.92 10.09 0.83
C TYR A 173 3.11 10.52 -0.39
N LEU A 174 2.79 9.52 -1.21
CA LEU A 174 1.84 9.60 -2.30
C LEU A 174 0.61 8.76 -1.92
N LEU A 175 -0.58 9.33 -2.01
CA LEU A 175 -1.83 8.56 -2.01
C LEU A 175 -2.35 8.58 -3.43
N PHE A 176 -2.48 7.41 -4.04
CA PHE A 176 -3.07 7.24 -5.36
C PHE A 176 -4.49 6.68 -5.23
N ASN A 177 -5.48 7.45 -5.65
CA ASN A 177 -6.88 7.01 -5.75
C ASN A 177 -7.06 6.25 -7.06
N VAL A 178 -7.30 4.95 -6.92
CA VAL A 178 -7.42 4.03 -8.05
C VAL A 178 -8.71 4.26 -8.83
N ASP A 179 -9.79 4.68 -8.17
CA ASP A 179 -11.11 4.89 -8.79
C ASP A 179 -11.16 6.16 -9.65
N SER A 180 -10.55 7.25 -9.18
CA SER A 180 -10.51 8.52 -9.91
C SER A 180 -9.26 8.70 -10.75
N ASP A 181 -8.33 7.75 -10.68
CA ASP A 181 -7.08 7.73 -11.44
C ASP A 181 -6.20 8.97 -11.17
N THR A 182 -6.22 9.48 -9.94
CA THR A 182 -5.49 10.68 -9.51
C THR A 182 -4.67 10.41 -8.26
N PHE A 183 -3.60 11.16 -8.04
CA PHE A 183 -2.79 11.06 -6.84
C PHE A 183 -2.64 12.40 -6.14
N ILE A 184 -2.41 12.36 -4.84
CA ILE A 184 -2.12 13.50 -3.99
C ILE A 184 -0.90 13.23 -3.11
N LYS A 185 -0.22 14.31 -2.71
CA LYS A 185 0.88 14.28 -1.77
C LYS A 185 0.32 14.35 -0.35
N ALA A 186 0.88 13.56 0.55
CA ALA A 186 0.43 13.52 1.93
C ALA A 186 1.57 13.35 2.94
N GLN A 187 1.24 13.64 4.18
CA GLN A 187 2.02 13.36 5.38
C GLN A 187 1.18 12.49 6.30
N TYR A 188 1.78 11.44 6.83
CA TYR A 188 1.18 10.62 7.88
C TYR A 188 1.26 11.38 9.22
N ASN A 189 0.13 11.46 9.94
CA ASN A 189 0.02 12.10 11.24
C ASN A 189 0.10 11.09 12.39
#